data_AF-A0A5E5PQ69-F1
#
_entry.id   AF-A0A5E5PQ69-F1
#
_cell.length_a   1.000
_cell.length_b   1.000
_cell.length_c   1.000
_cell.angle_alpha   90.00
_cell.angle_beta   90.00
_cell.angle_gamma   90.00
#
_symmetry.space_group_name_H-M   'P 1'
#
loop_
_entity.id
_entity.type
_entity.pdbx_description
1 polymer ?
#
loop_
_entity_poly.entity_id
_entity_poly.type
_entity_poly.pdbx_seq_one_letter_code
_entity_poly.pdbx_strand_id
1 'polypeptide(L)'
;MGNNSTQMVTGKAFEYAILSEFKEKLNKVTNVEVIKNDAYGVAKKCFNEFQHQEQGRYLLTASFAVNFLMDIEPRLSNDIDENDVLQLEILTDYQGQLGDVRDILAIRVLQKWEIGVSAKNNHRAVKHSRLSSDIDFGAKWLGEKCSDTYFSEVNPIFNELKKIQQESNRTEKWSSLSDKNLTVYIPVLDAFKKELHRLYLTNPNKIASSLIEYLVGNKDFYKVIKSDNAVEIQAYNLYGTLNLPFQDIQPKFNTPQITPPSEILDISYKQNSQTTLIVTFNNEWTLSFRIHNASSRVEPSLKFDINLINAPHSLFINKLSIPQELT
;
A
#
# COMPACT_ATOMS: atom_id res chain seq x y z
N MET A 1 -3.57 -20.21 12.86
CA MET A 1 -2.87 -18.92 13.04
C MET A 1 -1.68 -18.81 12.07
N GLY A 2 -1.83 -19.12 10.77
CA GLY A 2 -0.67 -19.48 9.91
C GLY A 2 -0.30 -18.59 8.73
N ASN A 3 -1.10 -17.59 8.32
CA ASN A 3 -0.80 -16.81 7.10
C ASN A 3 -0.25 -15.40 7.36
N ASN A 4 -0.73 -14.71 8.40
CA ASN A 4 -0.33 -13.31 8.64
C ASN A 4 1.11 -13.18 9.15
N SER A 5 1.61 -14.14 9.94
CA SER A 5 3.01 -14.16 10.40
C SER A 5 3.98 -14.39 9.25
N THR A 6 3.66 -15.32 8.34
CA THR A 6 4.48 -15.63 7.17
C THR A 6 4.50 -14.47 6.18
N GLN A 7 3.35 -13.80 5.95
CA GLN A 7 3.29 -12.62 5.10
C GLN A 7 4.13 -11.46 5.68
N MET A 8 4.07 -11.25 7.00
CA MET A 8 4.88 -10.23 7.66
C MET A 8 6.38 -10.53 7.54
N VAL A 9 6.81 -11.76 7.84
CA VAL A 9 8.22 -12.17 7.76
C VAL A 9 8.76 -12.04 6.33
N THR A 10 8.03 -12.55 5.34
CA THR A 10 8.46 -12.48 3.93
C THR A 10 8.47 -11.04 3.38
N GLY A 11 7.51 -10.20 3.78
CA GLY A 11 7.49 -8.78 3.43
C GLY A 11 8.69 -8.03 4.01
N LYS A 12 8.92 -8.17 5.32
CA LYS A 12 10.03 -7.52 6.03
C LYS A 12 11.40 -8.00 5.56
N ALA A 13 11.54 -9.27 5.20
CA ALA A 13 12.77 -9.77 4.57
C ALA A 13 13.04 -9.10 3.21
N PHE A 14 12.00 -8.88 2.40
CA PHE A 14 12.16 -8.20 1.12
C PHE A 14 12.50 -6.72 1.28
N GLU A 15 11.91 -6.02 2.26
CA GLU A 15 12.29 -4.65 2.61
C GLU A 15 13.81 -4.55 2.91
N TYR A 16 14.33 -5.46 3.76
CA TYR A 16 15.75 -5.50 4.08
C TYR A 16 16.65 -5.78 2.86
N ALA A 17 16.22 -6.68 1.97
CA ALA A 17 16.98 -7.00 0.76
C ALA A 17 17.10 -5.80 -0.17
N ILE A 18 16.02 -5.04 -0.40
CA ILE A 18 16.05 -3.82 -1.23
C ILE A 18 17.00 -2.78 -0.63
N LEU A 19 16.88 -2.50 0.68
CA LEU A 19 17.80 -1.55 1.33
C LEU A 19 19.25 -2.02 1.24
N SER A 20 19.50 -3.32 1.44
CA SER A 20 20.86 -3.89 1.36
C SER A 20 21.47 -3.73 -0.03
N GLU A 21 20.70 -3.95 -1.09
CA GLU A 21 21.14 -3.76 -2.47
C GLU A 21 21.37 -2.28 -2.80
N PHE A 22 20.51 -1.37 -2.33
CA PHE A 22 20.76 0.08 -2.42
C PHE A 22 22.10 0.43 -1.77
N LYS A 23 22.30 0.00 -0.52
CA LYS A 23 23.54 0.25 0.21
C LYS A 23 24.75 -0.29 -0.55
N GLU A 24 24.72 -1.54 -1.00
CA GLU A 24 25.86 -2.19 -1.64
C GLU A 24 26.26 -1.49 -2.94
N LYS A 25 25.29 -1.13 -3.77
CA LYS A 25 25.55 -0.51 -5.07
C LYS A 25 25.90 0.97 -4.94
N LEU A 26 25.19 1.71 -4.09
CA LEU A 26 25.39 3.16 -3.96
C LEU A 26 26.66 3.54 -3.21
N ASN A 27 27.15 2.71 -2.27
CA ASN A 27 28.46 2.93 -1.64
C ASN A 27 29.63 2.90 -2.62
N LYS A 28 29.43 2.40 -3.86
CA LYS A 28 30.46 2.39 -4.90
C LYS A 28 30.55 3.73 -5.64
N VAL A 29 29.55 4.60 -5.50
CA VAL A 29 29.41 5.83 -6.31
C VAL A 29 29.11 7.09 -5.48
N THR A 30 28.63 6.96 -4.24
CA THR A 30 28.32 8.10 -3.34
C THR A 30 28.48 7.69 -1.87
N ASN A 31 28.51 8.68 -0.97
CA ASN A 31 28.42 8.48 0.47
C ASN A 31 27.01 8.04 0.89
N VAL A 32 26.90 6.90 1.58
CA VAL A 32 25.64 6.33 2.04
C VAL A 32 25.66 6.05 3.54
N GLU A 33 24.61 6.49 4.23
CA GLU A 33 24.33 6.16 5.62
C GLU A 33 23.06 5.31 5.71
N VAL A 34 23.07 4.28 6.57
CA VAL A 34 21.86 3.49 6.87
C VAL A 34 21.38 3.81 8.28
N ILE A 35 20.15 4.25 8.39
CA ILE A 35 19.49 4.53 9.67
C ILE A 35 19.05 3.20 10.30
N LYS A 36 19.71 2.81 11.39
CA LYS A 36 19.46 1.54 12.11
C LYS A 36 18.39 1.70 13.18
N ASN A 37 17.16 2.02 12.77
CA ASN A 37 16.00 2.06 13.66
C ASN A 37 15.46 0.64 13.97
N ASP A 38 14.40 0.56 14.78
CA ASP A 38 13.77 -0.71 15.14
C ASP A 38 13.22 -1.48 13.93
N ALA A 39 12.64 -0.76 12.95
CA ALA A 39 12.11 -1.37 11.73
C ALA A 39 13.22 -2.06 10.91
N TYR A 40 14.38 -1.42 10.81
CA TYR A 40 15.58 -2.04 10.22
C TYR A 40 15.99 -3.31 10.98
N GLY A 41 16.01 -3.27 12.31
CA GLY A 41 16.34 -4.43 13.15
C GLY A 41 15.40 -5.62 12.92
N VAL A 42 14.10 -5.35 12.85
CA VAL A 42 13.06 -6.37 12.57
C VAL A 42 13.22 -6.93 11.15
N ALA A 43 13.36 -6.07 10.14
CA ALA A 43 13.50 -6.47 8.75
C ALA A 43 14.75 -7.36 8.53
N LYS A 44 15.88 -6.97 9.14
CA LYS A 44 17.11 -7.76 9.12
C LYS A 44 16.92 -9.12 9.78
N LYS A 45 16.25 -9.16 10.94
CA LYS A 45 15.97 -10.42 11.64
C LYS A 45 15.13 -11.35 10.76
N CYS A 46 14.03 -10.85 10.19
CA CYS A 46 13.18 -11.63 9.29
C CYS A 46 13.94 -12.15 8.08
N PHE A 47 14.83 -11.34 7.47
CA PHE A 47 15.69 -11.80 6.37
C PHE A 47 16.62 -12.94 6.79
N ASN A 48 17.21 -12.84 7.98
CA ASN A 48 18.13 -13.85 8.51
C ASN A 48 17.44 -15.17 8.92
N GLU A 49 16.10 -15.21 9.02
CA GLU A 49 15.35 -16.45 9.29
C GLU A 49 15.27 -17.38 8.05
N PHE A 50 15.49 -16.84 6.85
CA PHE A 50 15.47 -17.59 5.60
C PHE A 50 16.78 -18.33 5.33
N GLN A 51 16.70 -19.43 4.57
CA GLN A 51 17.89 -20.15 4.12
C GLN A 51 18.69 -19.32 3.10
N HIS A 52 19.98 -19.63 2.94
CA HIS A 52 20.89 -18.87 2.11
C HIS A 52 20.44 -18.78 0.63
N GLN A 53 19.77 -19.81 0.12
CA GLN A 53 19.17 -19.83 -1.22
C GLN A 53 18.03 -18.81 -1.35
N GLU A 54 17.11 -18.79 -0.38
CA GLU A 54 15.97 -17.86 -0.35
C GLU A 54 16.43 -16.41 -0.16
N GLN A 55 17.41 -16.18 0.72
CA GLN A 55 18.08 -14.88 0.87
C GLN A 55 18.66 -14.40 -0.46
N GLY A 56 19.38 -15.28 -1.17
CA GLY A 56 19.91 -14.99 -2.51
C GLY A 56 18.83 -14.60 -3.52
N ARG A 57 17.62 -15.20 -3.43
CA ARG A 57 16.49 -14.83 -4.30
C ARG A 57 15.92 -13.46 -3.98
N TYR A 58 15.78 -13.12 -2.71
CA TYR A 58 15.39 -11.76 -2.31
C TYR A 58 16.40 -10.72 -2.79
N LEU A 59 17.70 -10.98 -2.59
CA LEU A 59 18.78 -10.10 -3.05
C LEU A 59 18.81 -9.95 -4.57
N LEU A 60 18.70 -11.05 -5.33
CA LEU A 60 18.64 -10.99 -6.80
C LEU A 60 17.49 -10.11 -7.31
N THR A 61 16.30 -10.31 -6.74
CA THR A 61 15.10 -9.54 -7.09
C THR A 61 15.28 -8.06 -6.74
N ALA A 62 15.77 -7.78 -5.54
CA ALA A 62 16.09 -6.44 -5.07
C ALA A 62 17.15 -5.76 -5.95
N SER A 63 18.17 -6.51 -6.38
CA SER A 63 19.28 -6.02 -7.21
C SER A 63 18.78 -5.49 -8.54
N PHE A 64 17.83 -6.18 -9.15
CA PHE A 64 17.22 -5.73 -10.40
C PHE A 64 16.43 -4.43 -10.21
N ALA A 65 15.61 -4.36 -9.16
CA ALA A 65 14.86 -3.16 -8.83
C ALA A 65 15.78 -1.98 -8.56
N VAL A 66 16.81 -2.16 -7.73
CA VAL A 66 17.75 -1.09 -7.38
C VAL A 66 18.54 -0.62 -8.60
N ASN A 67 19.05 -1.51 -9.45
CA ASN A 67 19.74 -1.11 -10.69
C ASN A 67 18.83 -0.25 -11.58
N PHE A 68 17.59 -0.68 -11.76
CA PHE A 68 16.61 0.05 -12.54
C PHE A 68 16.34 1.44 -11.94
N LEU A 69 16.19 1.54 -10.61
CA LEU A 69 15.96 2.82 -9.94
C LEU A 69 17.18 3.75 -10.02
N MET A 70 18.39 3.23 -9.88
CA MET A 70 19.63 4.01 -10.05
C MET A 70 19.77 4.59 -11.46
N ASP A 71 19.23 3.90 -12.46
CA ASP A 71 19.24 4.34 -13.85
C ASP A 71 18.29 5.51 -14.12
N ILE A 72 17.25 5.68 -13.30
CA ILE A 72 16.20 6.68 -13.53
C ILE A 72 16.07 7.73 -12.44
N GLU A 73 16.72 7.54 -11.30
CA GLU A 73 16.78 8.55 -10.24
C GLU A 73 18.22 9.08 -10.13
N PRO A 74 18.59 10.12 -10.91
CA PRO A 74 19.94 10.69 -10.89
C PRO A 74 20.45 11.01 -9.48
N ARG A 75 19.58 11.50 -8.60
CA ARG A 75 19.94 11.88 -7.22
C ARG A 75 20.30 10.70 -6.31
N LEU A 76 20.01 9.45 -6.69
CA LEU A 76 20.52 8.31 -5.93
C LEU A 76 22.05 8.28 -5.98
N SER A 77 22.63 8.44 -7.17
CA SER A 77 24.05 8.20 -7.41
C SER A 77 24.92 9.45 -7.38
N ASN A 78 24.33 10.64 -7.28
CA ASN A 78 25.06 11.92 -7.41
C ASN A 78 24.81 12.82 -6.19
N ASP A 79 25.90 13.19 -5.53
CA ASP A 79 25.98 14.16 -4.43
C ASP A 79 26.29 15.59 -4.94
N ILE A 80 25.95 16.60 -4.13
CA ILE A 80 26.41 17.98 -4.34
C ILE A 80 27.91 18.09 -4.00
N ASP A 81 28.29 17.54 -2.84
CA ASP A 81 29.65 17.51 -2.31
C ASP A 81 29.76 16.41 -1.23
N GLU A 82 30.94 16.29 -0.62
CA GLU A 82 31.26 15.28 0.39
C GLU A 82 30.33 15.27 1.62
N ASN A 83 29.65 16.38 1.92
CA ASN A 83 28.69 16.50 3.03
C ASN A 83 27.27 16.07 2.64
N ASP A 84 27.00 15.89 1.35
CA ASP A 84 25.71 15.39 0.86
C ASP A 84 25.66 13.87 0.95
N VAL A 85 25.25 13.40 2.12
CA VAL A 85 25.10 11.97 2.44
C VAL A 85 23.71 11.48 2.05
N LEU A 86 23.66 10.38 1.30
CA LEU A 86 22.41 9.68 1.03
C LEU A 86 22.03 8.80 2.24
N GLN A 87 20.92 9.13 2.88
CA GLN A 87 20.38 8.35 3.99
C GLN A 87 19.38 7.30 3.47
N LEU A 88 19.55 6.06 3.90
CA LEU A 88 18.62 4.96 3.64
C LEU A 88 17.94 4.54 4.94
N GLU A 89 16.62 4.48 4.93
CA GLU A 89 15.80 4.14 6.10
C GLU A 89 14.68 3.17 5.74
N ILE A 90 14.40 2.21 6.63
CA ILE A 90 13.16 1.42 6.60
C ILE A 90 12.15 2.11 7.51
N LEU A 91 10.98 2.43 6.97
CA LEU A 91 9.93 3.10 7.73
C LEU A 91 9.21 2.14 8.69
N THR A 92 8.74 2.71 9.79
CA THR A 92 7.89 1.99 10.73
C THR A 92 6.46 1.89 10.19
N ASP A 93 5.76 0.82 10.57
CA ASP A 93 4.36 0.60 10.18
C ASP A 93 3.41 1.74 10.60
N TYR A 94 3.83 2.59 11.56
CA TYR A 94 3.09 3.78 11.98
C TYR A 94 2.92 4.79 10.84
N GLN A 95 3.94 5.01 10.00
CA GLN A 95 3.84 5.93 8.86
C GLN A 95 2.78 5.46 7.85
N GLY A 96 2.68 4.14 7.65
CA GLY A 96 1.60 3.49 6.90
C GLY A 96 0.20 3.84 7.39
N GLN A 97 0.03 4.04 8.70
CA GLN A 97 -1.26 4.46 9.27
C GLN A 97 -1.64 5.87 8.84
N LEU A 98 -0.65 6.77 8.73
CA LEU A 98 -0.80 8.17 8.32
C LEU A 98 -0.98 8.37 6.80
N GLY A 99 -0.83 7.32 6.00
CA GLY A 99 -1.05 7.37 4.55
C GLY A 99 0.21 7.26 3.69
N ASP A 100 1.39 7.20 4.32
CA ASP A 100 2.64 6.95 3.62
C ASP A 100 2.81 5.45 3.37
N VAL A 101 2.66 5.01 2.12
CA VAL A 101 2.70 3.59 1.72
C VAL A 101 4.12 3.08 1.43
N ARG A 102 5.13 3.94 1.60
CA ARG A 102 6.54 3.63 1.36
C ARG A 102 7.07 2.81 2.53
N ASP A 103 7.84 1.77 2.23
CA ASP A 103 8.47 0.90 3.22
C ASP A 103 9.95 1.29 3.41
N ILE A 104 10.60 1.84 2.37
CA ILE A 104 11.99 2.26 2.36
C ILE A 104 12.08 3.68 1.80
N LEU A 105 12.89 4.54 2.41
CA LEU A 105 13.24 5.86 1.89
C LEU A 105 14.72 5.96 1.54
N ALA A 106 15.01 6.72 0.49
CA ALA A 106 16.32 7.26 0.18
C ALA A 106 16.22 8.79 0.22
N ILE A 107 17.02 9.44 1.07
CA ILE A 107 16.88 10.85 1.41
C ILE A 107 18.22 11.56 1.25
N ARG A 108 18.21 12.72 0.59
CA ARG A 108 19.31 13.69 0.59
C ARG A 108 18.81 15.00 1.17
N VAL A 109 19.19 15.26 2.42
CA VAL A 109 18.72 16.42 3.17
C VAL A 109 19.19 17.73 2.52
N LEU A 110 20.45 17.81 2.09
CA LEU A 110 21.00 19.00 1.42
C LEU A 110 20.31 19.30 0.09
N GLN A 111 19.91 18.26 -0.65
CA GLN A 111 19.18 18.40 -1.90
C GLN A 111 17.67 18.65 -1.70
N LYS A 112 17.14 18.56 -0.47
CA LYS A 112 15.71 18.55 -0.16
C LYS A 112 14.94 17.53 -1.01
N TRP A 113 15.54 16.35 -1.16
CA TRP A 113 15.03 15.30 -2.04
C TRP A 113 14.86 13.99 -1.28
N GLU A 114 13.78 13.29 -1.60
CA GLU A 114 13.53 11.93 -1.17
C GLU A 114 12.82 11.15 -2.28
N ILE A 115 13.09 9.85 -2.34
CA ILE A 115 12.22 8.87 -3.01
C ILE A 115 11.94 7.74 -2.05
N GLY A 116 10.88 6.98 -2.33
CA GLY A 116 10.63 5.77 -1.58
C GLY A 116 10.17 4.60 -2.41
N VAL A 117 10.29 3.44 -1.78
CA VAL A 117 9.93 2.15 -2.33
C VAL A 117 8.90 1.50 -1.43
N SER A 118 7.79 1.06 -2.03
CA SER A 118 6.82 0.17 -1.40
C SER A 118 7.15 -1.27 -1.82
N ALA A 119 7.70 -2.06 -0.91
CA ALA A 119 8.11 -3.43 -1.14
C ALA A 119 6.93 -4.38 -0.96
N LYS A 120 6.65 -5.23 -1.95
CA LYS A 120 5.56 -6.19 -1.91
C LYS A 120 6.04 -7.57 -2.33
N ASN A 121 5.77 -8.58 -1.52
CA ASN A 121 6.00 -9.98 -1.86
C ASN A 121 4.66 -10.64 -2.21
N ASN A 122 4.44 -10.97 -3.48
CA ASN A 122 3.23 -11.61 -4.00
C ASN A 122 1.91 -10.89 -3.67
N HIS A 123 1.93 -9.56 -3.50
CA HIS A 123 0.76 -8.80 -3.07
C HIS A 123 0.53 -7.52 -3.90
N ARG A 124 -0.64 -7.45 -4.55
CA ARG A 124 -1.03 -6.29 -5.38
C ARG A 124 -2.01 -5.34 -4.72
N ALA A 125 -2.70 -5.77 -3.65
CA ALA A 125 -3.71 -4.95 -3.00
C ALA A 125 -3.13 -3.64 -2.44
N VAL A 126 -4.01 -2.66 -2.30
CA VAL A 126 -3.70 -1.32 -1.78
C VAL A 126 -3.96 -1.28 -0.27
N LYS A 127 -4.00 -0.09 0.36
CA LYS A 127 -4.22 0.02 1.81
C LYS A 127 -5.52 -0.68 2.23
N HIS A 128 -5.40 -1.62 3.17
CA HIS A 128 -6.55 -2.33 3.71
C HIS A 128 -7.15 -1.57 4.90
N SER A 129 -8.29 -0.94 4.66
CA SER A 129 -8.96 -0.13 5.68
C SER A 129 -10.05 -0.91 6.41
N ARG A 130 -10.38 -0.45 7.62
CA ARG A 130 -11.43 -1.06 8.46
C ARG A 130 -12.60 -0.11 8.64
N LEU A 131 -13.78 -0.69 8.80
CA LEU A 131 -14.99 -0.04 9.30
C LEU A 131 -15.31 -0.59 10.69
N SER A 132 -15.72 0.28 11.60
CA SER A 132 -16.26 -0.07 12.93
C SER A 132 -17.11 1.09 13.45
N SER A 133 -17.70 0.92 14.65
CA SER A 133 -18.41 2.00 15.35
C SER A 133 -17.54 3.23 15.64
N ASP A 134 -16.22 3.05 15.70
CA ASP A 134 -15.28 4.05 16.21
C ASP A 134 -14.39 4.63 15.08
N ILE A 135 -14.54 4.15 13.84
CA ILE A 135 -13.76 4.61 12.69
C ILE A 135 -14.65 5.48 11.81
N ASP A 136 -14.40 6.79 11.87
CA ASP A 136 -14.90 7.75 10.88
C ASP A 136 -14.04 7.66 9.61
N PHE A 137 -14.51 6.88 8.62
CA PHE A 137 -13.78 6.71 7.37
C PHE A 137 -13.73 8.01 6.57
N GLY A 138 -14.77 8.83 6.64
CA GLY A 138 -14.79 10.11 5.96
C GLY A 138 -13.68 11.03 6.49
N ALA A 139 -13.60 11.18 7.82
CA ALA A 139 -12.55 12.00 8.43
C ALA A 139 -11.16 11.42 8.14
N LYS A 140 -11.00 10.11 8.28
CA LYS A 140 -9.69 9.45 8.18
C LYS A 140 -9.17 9.32 6.74
N TRP A 141 -10.05 9.07 5.77
CA TRP A 141 -9.66 8.78 4.39
C TRP A 141 -9.84 9.99 3.48
N LEU A 142 -10.84 10.83 3.76
CA LEU A 142 -11.30 11.90 2.86
C LEU A 142 -11.14 13.31 3.46
N GLY A 143 -10.78 13.39 4.75
CA GLY A 143 -10.69 14.66 5.47
C GLY A 143 -12.06 15.31 5.74
N GLU A 144 -13.16 14.57 5.63
CA GLU A 144 -14.53 15.07 5.85
C GLU A 144 -15.37 14.08 6.64
N LYS A 145 -15.87 14.49 7.82
CA LYS A 145 -16.55 13.58 8.75
C LYS A 145 -17.76 12.88 8.13
N CYS A 146 -17.92 11.61 8.47
CA CYS A 146 -19.15 10.89 8.20
C CYS A 146 -20.36 11.54 8.91
N SER A 147 -21.54 11.38 8.32
CA SER A 147 -22.80 11.85 8.89
C SER A 147 -23.23 11.05 10.12
N ASP A 148 -24.03 11.68 10.99
CA ASP A 148 -24.72 10.97 12.07
C ASP A 148 -25.62 9.86 11.53
N THR A 149 -26.21 10.07 10.34
CA THR A 149 -27.00 9.07 9.63
C THR A 149 -26.19 7.81 9.36
N TYR A 150 -24.97 7.93 8.83
CA TYR A 150 -24.09 6.79 8.62
C TYR A 150 -23.84 6.01 9.92
N PHE A 151 -23.49 6.71 11.01
CA PHE A 151 -23.27 6.06 12.30
C PHE A 151 -24.53 5.41 12.86
N SER A 152 -25.71 6.02 12.68
CA SER A 152 -26.99 5.43 13.09
C SER A 152 -27.32 4.15 12.32
N GLU A 153 -26.90 4.02 11.06
CA GLU A 153 -27.07 2.81 10.25
C GLU A 153 -26.08 1.70 10.65
N VAL A 154 -24.80 2.02 10.89
CA VAL A 154 -23.76 0.99 11.14
C VAL A 154 -23.58 0.60 12.60
N ASN A 155 -23.85 1.49 13.55
CA ASN A 155 -23.60 1.23 14.97
C ASN A 155 -24.41 0.05 15.53
N PRO A 156 -25.72 -0.12 15.22
CA PRO A 156 -26.47 -1.29 15.68
C PRO A 156 -25.82 -2.61 15.25
N ILE A 157 -25.28 -2.67 14.03
CA ILE A 157 -24.62 -3.86 13.49
C ILE A 157 -23.31 -4.15 14.24
N PHE A 158 -22.44 -3.14 14.40
CA PHE A 158 -21.17 -3.33 15.11
C PHE A 158 -21.36 -3.60 16.60
N ASN A 159 -22.39 -3.03 17.22
CA ASN A 159 -22.74 -3.32 18.61
C ASN A 159 -23.21 -4.76 18.81
N GLU A 160 -23.98 -5.32 17.87
CA GLU A 160 -24.36 -6.73 17.92
C GLU A 160 -23.14 -7.65 17.77
N LEU A 161 -22.22 -7.34 16.84
CA LEU A 161 -20.96 -8.08 16.72
C LEU A 161 -20.11 -7.99 18.00
N LYS A 162 -20.12 -6.84 18.68
CA LYS A 162 -19.43 -6.65 19.96
C LYS A 162 -20.07 -7.49 21.06
N LYS A 163 -21.40 -7.54 21.11
CA LYS A 163 -22.16 -8.38 22.05
C LYS A 163 -21.87 -9.86 21.84
N ILE A 164 -21.96 -10.36 20.61
CA ILE A 164 -21.60 -11.75 20.24
C ILE A 164 -20.18 -12.08 20.67
N GLN A 165 -19.23 -11.18 20.41
CA GLN A 165 -17.84 -11.36 20.83
C GLN A 165 -17.71 -11.45 22.36
N GLN A 166 -18.43 -10.63 23.12
CA GLN A 166 -18.38 -10.62 24.58
C GLN A 166 -19.03 -11.87 25.19
N GLU A 167 -20.25 -12.21 24.76
CA GLU A 167 -21.01 -13.36 25.26
C GLU A 167 -20.32 -14.70 24.96
N SER A 168 -19.64 -14.81 23.82
CA SER A 168 -18.85 -16.01 23.45
C SER A 168 -17.44 -16.04 24.04
N ASN A 169 -17.05 -15.04 24.85
CA ASN A 169 -15.67 -14.86 25.32
C ASN A 169 -14.64 -14.93 24.16
N ARG A 170 -14.95 -14.24 23.05
CA ARG A 170 -14.13 -14.16 21.83
C ARG A 170 -13.93 -15.50 21.12
N THR A 171 -14.82 -16.49 21.34
CA THR A 171 -14.72 -17.82 20.71
C THR A 171 -15.60 -18.03 19.50
N GLU A 172 -16.64 -17.20 19.33
CA GLU A 172 -17.56 -17.31 18.20
C GLU A 172 -16.84 -17.11 16.87
N LYS A 173 -17.18 -17.94 15.87
CA LYS A 173 -16.59 -17.88 14.53
C LYS A 173 -17.55 -17.21 13.55
N TRP A 174 -17.00 -16.57 12.53
CA TRP A 174 -17.82 -16.07 11.42
C TRP A 174 -18.57 -17.18 10.67
N SER A 175 -18.08 -18.42 10.73
CA SER A 175 -18.70 -19.56 10.08
C SER A 175 -20.00 -20.02 10.74
N SER A 176 -20.20 -19.71 12.03
CA SER A 176 -21.39 -20.09 12.79
C SER A 176 -22.51 -19.05 12.73
N LEU A 177 -22.22 -17.81 12.32
CA LEU A 177 -23.24 -16.80 12.04
C LEU A 177 -23.96 -17.14 10.72
N SER A 178 -25.23 -17.57 10.84
CA SER A 178 -26.15 -17.69 9.71
C SER A 178 -26.42 -16.31 9.10
N ASP A 179 -26.59 -16.25 7.78
CA ASP A 179 -27.01 -15.06 7.05
C ASP A 179 -26.18 -13.79 7.25
N LYS A 180 -24.91 -13.90 7.69
CA LYS A 180 -24.00 -12.76 7.88
C LYS A 180 -23.87 -11.83 6.66
N ASN A 181 -24.09 -12.35 5.44
CA ASN A 181 -24.14 -11.51 4.26
C ASN A 181 -25.32 -10.53 4.32
N LEU A 182 -26.51 -11.01 4.67
CA LEU A 182 -27.75 -10.22 4.75
C LEU A 182 -27.80 -9.35 6.00
N THR A 183 -27.29 -9.85 7.13
CA THR A 183 -27.43 -9.17 8.43
C THR A 183 -26.27 -8.24 8.77
N VAL A 184 -25.10 -8.45 8.15
CA VAL A 184 -23.88 -7.68 8.45
C VAL A 184 -23.30 -7.04 7.19
N TYR A 185 -22.93 -7.82 6.19
CA TYR A 185 -22.11 -7.30 5.08
C TYR A 185 -22.87 -6.35 4.16
N ILE A 186 -24.05 -6.75 3.68
CA ILE A 186 -24.85 -5.92 2.77
C ILE A 186 -25.25 -4.61 3.46
N PRO A 187 -25.83 -4.60 4.68
CA PRO A 187 -26.19 -3.34 5.34
C PRO A 187 -24.99 -2.40 5.57
N VAL A 188 -23.81 -2.92 5.95
CA VAL A 188 -22.61 -2.10 6.11
C VAL A 188 -22.12 -1.55 4.76
N LEU A 189 -22.14 -2.36 3.69
CA LEU A 189 -21.77 -1.91 2.35
C LEU A 189 -22.73 -0.86 1.80
N ASP A 190 -24.03 -1.02 2.02
CA ASP A 190 -25.04 -0.06 1.62
C ASP A 190 -24.86 1.27 2.36
N ALA A 191 -24.65 1.23 3.68
CA ALA A 191 -24.35 2.42 4.47
C ALA A 191 -23.06 3.11 4.00
N PHE A 192 -21.99 2.35 3.77
CA PHE A 192 -20.73 2.87 3.23
C PHE A 192 -20.92 3.50 1.84
N LYS A 193 -21.62 2.82 0.92
CA LYS A 193 -21.91 3.32 -0.43
C LYS A 193 -22.69 4.64 -0.39
N LYS A 194 -23.78 4.69 0.40
CA LYS A 194 -24.59 5.90 0.56
C LYS A 194 -23.76 7.05 1.12
N GLU A 195 -22.96 6.78 2.14
CA GLU A 195 -22.17 7.81 2.81
C GLU A 195 -21.02 8.30 1.93
N LEU A 196 -20.33 7.41 1.21
CA LEU A 196 -19.32 7.81 0.23
C LEU A 196 -19.92 8.69 -0.87
N HIS A 197 -21.10 8.35 -1.39
CA HIS A 197 -21.81 9.18 -2.36
C HIS A 197 -22.21 10.53 -1.76
N ARG A 198 -22.71 10.57 -0.52
CA ARG A 198 -23.07 11.81 0.16
C ARG A 198 -21.86 12.74 0.34
N LEU A 199 -20.73 12.18 0.79
CA LEU A 199 -19.46 12.91 0.92
C LEU A 199 -19.00 13.39 -0.45
N TYR A 200 -19.04 12.55 -1.48
CA TYR A 200 -18.69 12.96 -2.84
C TYR A 200 -19.47 14.20 -3.32
N LEU A 201 -20.75 14.32 -2.99
CA LEU A 201 -21.56 15.48 -3.36
C LEU A 201 -21.15 16.79 -2.66
N THR A 202 -20.38 16.77 -1.57
CA THR A 202 -19.90 18.01 -0.91
C THR A 202 -18.78 18.67 -1.70
N ASN A 203 -17.86 17.86 -2.26
CA ASN A 203 -16.76 18.30 -3.09
C ASN A 203 -16.26 17.15 -3.99
N PRO A 204 -16.86 16.97 -5.18
CA PRO A 204 -16.57 15.83 -6.06
C PRO A 204 -15.08 15.59 -6.33
N ASN A 205 -14.36 16.66 -6.70
CA ASN A 205 -12.94 16.59 -7.04
C ASN A 205 -12.08 16.18 -5.85
N LYS A 206 -12.25 16.86 -4.70
CA LYS A 206 -11.47 16.57 -3.50
C LYS A 206 -11.69 15.14 -3.02
N ILE A 207 -12.95 14.70 -2.94
CA ILE A 207 -13.28 13.37 -2.41
C ILE A 207 -12.76 12.26 -3.32
N ALA A 208 -12.88 12.41 -4.65
CA ALA A 208 -12.33 11.46 -5.60
C ALA A 208 -10.80 11.33 -5.46
N SER A 209 -10.07 12.47 -5.43
CA SER A 209 -8.62 12.47 -5.29
C SER A 209 -8.17 11.92 -3.94
N SER A 210 -8.76 12.37 -2.84
CA SER A 210 -8.40 11.93 -1.48
C SER A 210 -8.61 10.43 -1.27
N LEU A 211 -9.64 9.84 -1.87
CA LEU A 211 -9.85 8.39 -1.79
C LEU A 211 -8.70 7.61 -2.46
N ILE A 212 -8.23 8.06 -3.63
CA ILE A 212 -7.06 7.45 -4.29
C ILE A 212 -5.78 7.71 -3.49
N GLU A 213 -5.51 8.95 -3.07
CA GLU A 213 -4.32 9.28 -2.29
C GLU A 213 -4.22 8.47 -1.00
N TYR A 214 -5.33 8.33 -0.27
CA TYR A 214 -5.33 7.57 0.97
C TYR A 214 -5.10 6.06 0.75
N LEU A 215 -5.64 5.50 -0.33
CA LEU A 215 -5.57 4.06 -0.59
C LEU A 215 -4.28 3.65 -1.30
N VAL A 216 -3.87 4.42 -2.29
CA VAL A 216 -2.75 4.12 -3.20
C VAL A 216 -1.45 4.73 -2.68
N GLY A 217 -1.49 5.95 -2.13
CA GLY A 217 -0.34 6.67 -1.57
C GLY A 217 -0.46 8.18 -1.75
N ASN A 218 -0.01 8.94 -0.74
CA ASN A 218 -0.07 10.41 -0.73
C ASN A 218 1.28 11.08 -1.11
N LYS A 219 2.23 10.29 -1.60
CA LYS A 219 3.56 10.69 -2.07
C LYS A 219 3.87 9.94 -3.34
N ASP A 220 4.81 10.45 -4.12
CA ASP A 220 5.33 9.71 -5.27
C ASP A 220 6.30 8.62 -4.80
N PHE A 221 6.20 7.42 -5.39
CA PHE A 221 7.00 6.27 -4.99
C PHE A 221 7.07 5.19 -6.06
N TYR A 222 7.96 4.23 -5.85
CA TYR A 222 8.04 3.00 -6.63
C TYR A 222 7.45 1.83 -5.87
N LYS A 223 6.45 1.16 -6.44
CA LYS A 223 5.99 -0.13 -5.93
C LYS A 223 6.81 -1.23 -6.57
N VAL A 224 7.60 -1.94 -5.76
CA VAL A 224 8.41 -3.07 -6.20
C VAL A 224 7.73 -4.35 -5.74
N ILE A 225 7.27 -5.14 -6.71
CA ILE A 225 6.52 -6.37 -6.48
C ILE A 225 7.40 -7.55 -6.88
N LYS A 226 7.81 -8.34 -5.90
CA LYS A 226 8.40 -9.66 -6.10
C LYS A 226 7.29 -10.66 -6.33
N SER A 227 7.40 -11.42 -7.41
CA SER A 227 6.65 -12.65 -7.64
C SER A 227 7.60 -13.83 -7.79
N ASP A 228 7.06 -15.04 -7.89
CA ASP A 228 7.85 -16.26 -7.94
C ASP A 228 8.80 -16.32 -9.16
N ASN A 229 8.40 -15.71 -10.27
CA ASN A 229 9.15 -15.73 -11.54
C ASN A 229 9.35 -14.35 -12.18
N ALA A 230 9.13 -13.26 -11.43
CA ALA A 230 9.32 -11.91 -11.96
C ALA A 230 9.46 -10.87 -10.85
N VAL A 231 10.12 -9.77 -11.20
CA VAL A 231 10.06 -8.49 -10.48
C VAL A 231 9.31 -7.47 -11.33
N GLU A 232 8.38 -6.76 -10.71
CA GLU A 232 7.60 -5.70 -11.34
C GLU A 232 7.80 -4.39 -10.57
N ILE A 233 8.10 -3.32 -11.27
CA ILE A 233 8.35 -1.98 -10.73
C ILE A 233 7.28 -1.08 -11.34
N GLN A 234 6.42 -0.52 -10.48
CA GLN A 234 5.40 0.44 -10.88
C GLN A 234 5.76 1.81 -10.32
N ALA A 235 5.75 2.85 -11.15
CA ALA A 235 6.11 4.19 -10.71
C ALA A 235 4.84 5.02 -10.49
N TYR A 236 4.47 5.25 -9.24
CA TYR A 236 3.33 6.07 -8.84
C TYR A 236 3.76 7.54 -8.78
N ASN A 237 3.81 8.19 -9.94
CA ASN A 237 4.21 9.59 -10.11
C ASN A 237 2.97 10.51 -10.12
N LEU A 238 2.33 10.70 -8.97
CA LEU A 238 1.10 11.50 -8.83
C LEU A 238 1.41 13.01 -8.91
N TYR A 239 2.54 13.44 -8.35
CA TYR A 239 2.92 14.84 -8.21
C TYR A 239 4.08 15.27 -9.12
N GLY A 240 4.65 14.34 -9.90
CA GLY A 240 5.71 14.66 -10.86
C GLY A 240 7.10 14.76 -10.23
N THR A 241 7.32 14.17 -9.04
CA THR A 241 8.61 14.26 -8.33
C THR A 241 9.57 13.11 -8.63
N LEU A 242 9.12 12.08 -9.37
CA LEU A 242 9.99 10.97 -9.80
C LEU A 242 10.82 11.34 -11.04
N ASN A 243 12.01 10.75 -11.14
CA ASN A 243 12.93 10.87 -12.27
C ASN A 243 13.35 12.30 -12.61
N LEU A 244 13.42 13.19 -11.63
CA LEU A 244 13.85 14.55 -11.88
C LEU A 244 15.36 14.60 -12.14
N PRO A 245 15.83 15.40 -13.11
CA PRO A 245 17.25 15.54 -13.41
C PRO A 245 18.02 16.12 -12.23
N PHE A 246 19.29 15.76 -12.10
CA PHE A 246 20.22 16.35 -11.15
C PHE A 246 21.29 17.13 -11.92
N GLN A 247 21.22 18.46 -11.88
CA GLN A 247 22.05 19.33 -12.73
C GLN A 247 21.91 18.89 -14.21
N ASP A 248 23.04 18.63 -14.90
CA ASP A 248 23.05 18.19 -16.29
C ASP A 248 22.79 16.67 -16.46
N ILE A 249 22.66 15.93 -15.36
CA ILE A 249 22.44 14.48 -15.37
C ILE A 249 20.95 14.18 -15.51
N GLN A 250 20.57 13.65 -16.66
CA GLN A 250 19.20 13.25 -16.98
C GLN A 250 18.93 11.80 -16.55
N PRO A 251 17.68 11.45 -16.19
CA PRO A 251 17.27 10.06 -16.05
C PRO A 251 17.39 9.32 -17.40
N LYS A 252 17.64 8.01 -17.39
CA LYS A 252 17.72 7.24 -18.66
C LYS A 252 16.40 7.21 -19.43
N PHE A 253 15.27 7.41 -18.77
CA PHE A 253 13.97 7.67 -19.39
C PHE A 253 13.05 8.38 -18.39
N ASN A 254 11.97 8.99 -18.90
CA ASN A 254 11.02 9.73 -18.11
C ASN A 254 9.84 8.85 -17.68
N THR A 255 9.49 8.88 -16.40
CA THR A 255 8.22 8.30 -15.94
C THR A 255 7.08 9.29 -16.19
N PRO A 256 6.03 8.92 -16.93
CA PRO A 256 4.84 9.74 -17.08
C PRO A 256 4.19 10.07 -15.73
N GLN A 257 3.69 11.30 -15.59
CA GLN A 257 2.85 11.66 -14.46
C GLN A 257 1.48 10.98 -14.59
N ILE A 258 0.96 10.50 -13.47
CA ILE A 258 -0.35 9.88 -13.38
C ILE A 258 -1.36 10.96 -13.01
N THR A 259 -2.50 10.99 -13.70
CA THR A 259 -3.58 11.94 -13.37
C THR A 259 -4.48 11.35 -12.28
N PRO A 260 -4.57 11.97 -11.08
CA PRO A 260 -5.55 11.57 -10.07
C PRO A 260 -6.98 11.74 -10.58
N PRO A 261 -7.97 11.00 -10.05
CA PRO A 261 -9.35 11.21 -10.46
C PRO A 261 -9.91 12.52 -9.89
N SER A 262 -10.85 13.11 -10.63
CA SER A 262 -11.65 14.25 -10.18
C SER A 262 -13.12 13.92 -9.98
N GLU A 263 -13.56 12.72 -10.39
CA GLU A 263 -14.96 12.32 -10.37
C GLU A 263 -15.11 10.84 -10.03
N ILE A 264 -16.13 10.52 -9.23
CA ILE A 264 -16.61 9.15 -9.06
C ILE A 264 -17.73 8.95 -10.10
N LEU A 265 -17.53 8.01 -11.01
CA LEU A 265 -18.47 7.70 -12.09
C LEU A 265 -19.55 6.72 -11.63
N ASP A 266 -19.18 5.72 -10.82
CA ASP A 266 -20.11 4.71 -10.31
C ASP A 266 -19.62 4.11 -8.98
N ILE A 267 -20.59 3.75 -8.13
CA ILE A 267 -20.40 2.94 -6.93
C ILE A 267 -21.45 1.83 -6.96
N SER A 268 -21.06 0.62 -7.33
CA SER A 268 -21.99 -0.49 -7.53
C SER A 268 -21.49 -1.79 -6.94
N TYR A 269 -22.39 -2.75 -6.75
CA TYR A 269 -21.97 -4.09 -6.37
C TYR A 269 -21.29 -4.77 -7.56
N LYS A 270 -20.21 -5.49 -7.28
CA LYS A 270 -19.65 -6.42 -8.26
C LYS A 270 -20.75 -7.44 -8.63
N GLN A 271 -20.90 -7.72 -9.92
CA GLN A 271 -21.87 -8.69 -10.42
C GLN A 271 -21.77 -10.02 -9.64
N ASN A 272 -22.93 -10.52 -9.19
CA ASN A 272 -23.05 -11.75 -8.40
C ASN A 272 -22.24 -11.76 -7.09
N SER A 273 -21.97 -10.58 -6.50
CA SER A 273 -21.30 -10.45 -5.21
C SER A 273 -22.18 -9.74 -4.18
N GLN A 274 -22.22 -10.28 -2.96
CA GLN A 274 -22.85 -9.66 -1.79
C GLN A 274 -21.83 -9.00 -0.85
N THR A 275 -20.55 -9.06 -1.19
CA THR A 275 -19.45 -8.65 -0.30
C THR A 275 -18.52 -7.64 -0.92
N THR A 276 -18.70 -7.30 -2.20
CA THR A 276 -17.76 -6.49 -2.96
C THR A 276 -18.47 -5.34 -3.66
N LEU A 277 -18.04 -4.11 -3.34
CA LEU A 277 -18.36 -2.93 -4.13
C LEU A 277 -17.24 -2.65 -5.15
N ILE A 278 -17.61 -2.08 -6.28
CA ILE A 278 -16.72 -1.51 -7.28
C ILE A 278 -16.93 0.01 -7.27
N VAL A 279 -15.85 0.76 -7.17
CA VAL A 279 -15.84 2.22 -7.32
C VAL A 279 -15.05 2.54 -8.56
N THR A 280 -15.73 3.14 -9.54
CA THR A 280 -15.16 3.54 -10.83
C THR A 280 -15.02 5.05 -10.84
N PHE A 281 -13.87 5.55 -11.26
CA PHE A 281 -13.58 6.97 -11.36
C PHE A 281 -13.25 7.34 -12.81
N ASN A 282 -13.22 8.64 -13.09
CA ASN A 282 -12.57 9.11 -14.30
C ASN A 282 -11.06 8.87 -14.25
N ASN A 283 -10.37 9.11 -15.36
CA ASN A 283 -8.94 8.81 -15.52
C ASN A 283 -8.60 7.33 -15.26
N GLU A 284 -9.53 6.42 -15.59
CA GLU A 284 -9.31 4.96 -15.65
C GLU A 284 -9.00 4.28 -14.31
N TRP A 285 -9.21 4.96 -13.18
CA TRP A 285 -9.10 4.33 -11.87
C TRP A 285 -10.32 3.45 -11.58
N THR A 286 -10.08 2.23 -11.10
CA THR A 286 -11.15 1.35 -10.63
C THR A 286 -10.68 0.56 -9.41
N LEU A 287 -11.42 0.66 -8.31
CA LEU A 287 -11.13 -0.01 -7.06
C LEU A 287 -12.24 -1.01 -6.73
N SER A 288 -11.86 -2.17 -6.19
CA SER A 288 -12.80 -3.08 -5.52
C SER A 288 -12.65 -2.99 -4.02
N PHE A 289 -13.76 -2.97 -3.31
CA PHE A 289 -13.86 -2.97 -1.85
C PHE A 289 -14.58 -4.24 -1.42
N ARG A 290 -13.81 -5.29 -1.14
CA ARG A 290 -14.36 -6.57 -0.66
C ARG A 290 -14.29 -6.64 0.86
N ILE A 291 -15.42 -6.84 1.53
CA ILE A 291 -15.41 -7.20 2.95
C ILE A 291 -14.72 -8.57 3.09
N HIS A 292 -13.72 -8.62 3.95
CA HIS A 292 -13.09 -9.85 4.40
C HIS A 292 -12.93 -9.82 5.92
N ASN A 293 -13.02 -11.00 6.53
CA ASN A 293 -12.72 -11.16 7.93
C ASN A 293 -11.27 -11.57 8.08
N ALA A 294 -10.44 -10.68 8.64
CA ALA A 294 -9.03 -10.98 8.90
C ALA A 294 -8.85 -12.11 9.93
N SER A 295 -9.81 -12.22 10.85
CA SER A 295 -9.89 -13.27 11.86
C SER A 295 -11.00 -14.26 11.50
N SER A 296 -10.81 -15.54 11.81
CA SER A 296 -11.90 -16.52 11.75
C SER A 296 -12.94 -16.30 12.86
N ARG A 297 -12.58 -15.56 13.91
CA ARG A 297 -13.43 -15.21 15.05
C ARG A 297 -14.14 -13.87 14.80
N VAL A 298 -15.34 -13.74 15.35
CA VAL A 298 -16.15 -12.52 15.25
C VAL A 298 -15.39 -11.33 15.87
N GLU A 299 -15.29 -10.25 15.11
CA GLU A 299 -14.73 -8.96 15.54
C GLU A 299 -15.75 -7.85 15.32
N PRO A 300 -15.85 -6.84 16.20
CA PRO A 300 -16.72 -5.67 16.02
C PRO A 300 -16.14 -4.67 15.00
N SER A 301 -15.53 -5.19 13.94
CA SER A 301 -14.98 -4.42 12.83
C SER A 301 -14.93 -5.29 11.59
N LEU A 302 -15.09 -4.67 10.42
CA LEU A 302 -14.94 -5.33 9.13
C LEU A 302 -13.73 -4.74 8.41
N LYS A 303 -12.95 -5.59 7.74
CA LYS A 303 -11.79 -5.15 6.97
C LYS A 303 -12.12 -5.21 5.47
N PHE A 304 -11.71 -4.19 4.74
CA PHE A 304 -11.73 -4.23 3.29
C PHE A 304 -10.43 -4.81 2.75
N ASP A 305 -10.58 -5.76 1.82
CA ASP A 305 -9.54 -6.17 0.90
C ASP A 305 -9.75 -5.33 -0.35
N ILE A 306 -8.87 -4.33 -0.52
CA ILE A 306 -9.03 -3.29 -1.52
C ILE A 306 -8.02 -3.55 -2.63
N ASN A 307 -8.51 -3.75 -3.85
CA ASN A 307 -7.67 -4.01 -5.00
C ASN A 307 -7.89 -2.96 -6.08
N LEU A 308 -6.78 -2.47 -6.64
CA LEU A 308 -6.76 -1.69 -7.87
C LEU A 308 -7.01 -2.63 -9.04
N ILE A 309 -8.23 -2.57 -9.58
CA ILE A 309 -8.64 -3.37 -10.75
C ILE A 309 -8.00 -2.78 -12.00
N ASN A 310 -8.19 -1.48 -12.20
CA ASN A 310 -7.61 -0.72 -13.28
C ASN A 310 -6.83 0.45 -12.68
N ALA A 311 -5.63 0.65 -13.20
CA ALA A 311 -4.83 1.84 -13.01
C ALA A 311 -4.80 2.62 -14.33
N PRO A 312 -4.51 3.93 -14.30
CA PRO A 312 -4.36 4.72 -15.52
C PRO A 312 -3.36 4.10 -16.48
N HIS A 313 -3.61 4.17 -17.79
CA HIS A 313 -2.65 3.69 -18.80
C HIS A 313 -1.31 4.43 -18.74
N SER A 314 -1.28 5.62 -18.14
CA SER A 314 -0.04 6.35 -17.86
C SER A 314 0.75 5.81 -16.66
N LEU A 315 0.26 4.81 -15.91
CA LEU A 315 1.06 4.15 -14.89
C LEU A 315 2.21 3.40 -15.57
N PHE A 316 3.44 3.86 -15.33
CA PHE A 316 4.62 3.18 -15.82
C PHE A 316 4.81 1.84 -15.09
N ILE A 317 5.05 0.78 -15.87
CA ILE A 317 5.32 -0.57 -15.36
C ILE A 317 6.54 -1.14 -16.09
N ASN A 318 7.58 -1.51 -15.34
CA ASN A 318 8.66 -2.33 -15.83
C ASN A 318 8.57 -3.72 -15.20
N LYS A 319 8.66 -4.78 -16.01
CA LYS A 319 8.63 -6.16 -15.52
C LYS A 319 9.76 -6.96 -16.12
N LEU A 320 10.52 -7.64 -15.27
CA LEU A 320 11.53 -8.60 -15.67
C LEU A 320 11.19 -9.98 -15.15
N SER A 321 11.24 -10.98 -16.04
CA SER A 321 11.16 -12.38 -15.68
C SER A 321 12.45 -12.86 -15.02
N ILE A 322 12.32 -13.64 -13.96
CA ILE A 322 13.40 -14.30 -13.22
C ILE A 322 13.21 -15.81 -13.40
N PRO A 323 14.27 -16.60 -13.64
CA PRO A 323 14.15 -18.04 -13.77
C PRO A 323 13.45 -18.68 -12.56
N GLN A 324 12.44 -19.51 -12.83
CA GLN A 324 11.79 -20.35 -11.82
C GLN A 324 12.82 -21.30 -11.20
N GLU A 325 12.61 -21.64 -9.93
CA GLU A 325 13.37 -22.72 -9.31
C GLU A 325 13.05 -24.03 -10.04
N LEU A 326 14.10 -24.75 -10.44
CA LEU A 326 13.97 -26.18 -10.69
C LEU A 326 13.83 -26.80 -9.30
N THR A 327 12.62 -27.25 -8.97
CA THR A 327 12.31 -27.99 -7.74
C THR A 327 13.05 -29.31 -7.65
#